data_AF-A0AAW7YTB0-F1
#
_entry.id   AF-A0AAW7YTB0-F1
#
_cell.length_a   1.000
_cell.length_b   1.000
_cell.length_c   1.000
_cell.angle_alpha   90.00
_cell.angle_beta   90.00
_cell.angle_gamma   90.00
#
_symmetry.space_group_name_H-M   'P 1'
#
loop_
_entity.id
_entity.type
_entity.pdbx_description
1 polymer ?
#
loop_
_entity_poly.entity_id
_entity_poly.type
_entity_poly.pdbx_seq_one_letter_code
_entity_poly.pdbx_strand_id
1 'polypeptide(L)' 'FTGQVLPTAKKVTYRIKMKRVIMRKLVMGIADGVVEVDGREIYSANDLKVGLFTDTSSF' A
#
# COMPACT_ATOMS: atom_id res chain seq x y z
N PHE A 1 -0.68 0.08 -13.68
CA PHE A 1 0.60 -0.62 -13.84
C PHE A 1 1.25 -0.14 -15.11
N THR A 2 2.44 0.48 -15.05
CA THR A 2 3.12 1.08 -16.22
C THR A 2 4.56 0.58 -16.42
N GLY A 3 5.02 -0.34 -15.56
CA GLY A 3 6.31 -1.00 -15.65
C GLY A 3 6.26 -2.39 -15.00
N GLN A 4 7.42 -2.99 -14.76
CA GLN A 4 7.56 -4.31 -14.15
C GLN A 4 8.84 -4.42 -13.34
N VAL A 5 8.90 -5.39 -12.44
CA VAL A 5 10.11 -5.77 -11.70
C VAL A 5 10.77 -6.92 -12.46
N LEU A 6 11.97 -6.71 -13.01
CA LEU A 6 12.75 -7.77 -13.66
C LEU A 6 13.67 -8.48 -12.64
N PRO A 7 14.11 -9.72 -12.89
CA PRO A 7 15.05 -10.43 -12.00
C PRO A 7 16.40 -9.71 -11.81
N THR A 8 16.76 -8.80 -12.72
CA THR A 8 17.98 -7.98 -12.65
C THR A 8 17.84 -6.71 -11.80
N ALA A 9 16.63 -6.37 -11.37
CA ALA A 9 16.37 -5.20 -10.54
C ALA A 9 17.03 -5.34 -9.16
N LYS A 10 17.52 -4.22 -8.60
CA LYS A 10 18.28 -4.25 -7.35
C LYS A 10 17.43 -3.92 -6.13
N LYS A 11 16.50 -2.96 -6.25
CA LYS A 11 15.69 -2.50 -5.13
C LYS A 11 14.30 -2.08 -5.56
N VAL A 12 13.31 -2.64 -4.87
CA VAL A 12 11.93 -2.15 -4.88
C VAL A 12 11.75 -1.21 -3.69
N THR A 13 11.19 -0.02 -3.93
CA THR A 13 10.85 0.96 -2.87
C THR A 13 9.35 1.16 -2.84
N TYR A 14 8.76 0.99 -1.65
CA TYR A 14 7.35 1.28 -1.41
C TYR A 14 7.22 2.64 -0.72
N ARG A 15 6.45 3.54 -1.32
CA ARG A 15 6.11 4.83 -0.71
C ARG A 15 4.63 4.83 -0.39
N ILE A 16 4.30 4.94 0.89
CA ILE A 16 2.92 4.98 1.36
C ILE A 16 2.66 6.35 1.98
N LYS A 17 1.66 7.05 1.46
CA LYS A 17 1.20 8.35 1.97
C LYS A 17 -0.14 8.16 2.65
N MET A 18 -0.14 8.22 3.99
CA MET A 18 -1.38 8.15 4.76
C MET A 18 -2.29 9.32 4.43
N LYS A 19 -3.51 9.02 4.00
CA LYS A 19 -4.59 9.99 3.77
C LYS A 19 -5.44 10.16 5.01
N ARG A 20 -5.80 9.05 5.65
CA ARG A 20 -6.68 9.05 6.83
C ARG A 20 -6.39 7.86 7.72
N VAL A 21 -6.44 8.10 9.04
CA VAL A 21 -6.44 7.05 10.05
C VAL A 21 -7.72 7.20 10.87
N ILE A 22 -8.49 6.12 10.96
CA ILE A 22 -9.75 6.06 11.71
C ILE A 22 -9.52 5.12 12.89
N MET A 23 -9.61 5.65 14.11
CA MET A 23 -9.45 4.91 15.36
C MET A 23 -10.76 4.97 16.15
N ARG A 24 -11.74 4.13 15.78
CA ARG A 24 -13.03 4.00 16.47
C ARG A 24 -13.28 2.53 16.78
N LYS A 25 -14.54 2.07 16.83
CA LYS A 25 -14.89 0.64 16.99
C LYS A 25 -14.20 -0.24 15.94
N LEU A 26 -14.08 0.27 14.72
CA LEU A 26 -13.21 -0.30 13.67
C LEU A 26 -11.98 0.61 13.51
N VAL A 27 -10.80 0.00 13.53
CA VAL A 27 -9.55 0.68 13.19
C VAL A 27 -9.28 0.50 11.70
N MET A 28 -9.13 1.60 10.98
CA MET A 28 -8.90 1.58 9.52
C MET A 28 -7.87 2.64 9.10
N GLY A 29 -6.90 2.23 8.29
CA GLY A 29 -6.00 3.12 7.56
C GLY A 29 -6.43 3.27 6.10
N ILE A 30 -6.34 4.50 5.58
CA ILE A 30 -6.52 4.82 4.16
C ILE A 30 -5.27 5.55 3.66
N ALA A 31 -4.70 5.10 2.55
CA ALA A 31 -3.47 5.66 2.00
C ALA A 31 -3.41 5.60 0.46
N ASP A 32 -2.58 6.45 -0.13
CA ASP A 32 -2.09 6.25 -1.48
C ASP A 32 -0.71 5.59 -1.43
N GLY A 33 -0.42 4.77 -2.43
CA GLY A 33 0.83 4.01 -2.51
C GLY A 33 1.47 4.14 -3.89
N VAL A 34 2.79 4.26 -3.90
CA VAL A 34 3.62 4.17 -5.10
C VAL A 34 4.66 3.08 -4.91
N VAL A 35 4.91 2.32 -5.97
CA VAL A 35 6.01 1.35 -6.04
C VAL A 35 7.03 1.83 -7.07
N GLU A 36 8.28 1.93 -6.64
CA GLU A 36 9.42 2.25 -7.49
C GLU A 36 10.33 1.01 -7.62
N VAL A 37 10.91 0.82 -8.81
CA VAL A 37 12.03 -0.09 -9.05
C VAL A 37 13.24 0.75 -9.42
N ASP A 38 14.33 0.60 -8.64
CA ASP A 38 15.60 1.29 -8.87
C ASP A 38 15.43 2.82 -9.07
N GLY A 39 14.48 3.41 -8.35
CA GLY A 39 14.15 4.84 -8.38
C GLY A 39 13.13 5.27 -9.42
N ARG A 40 12.60 4.36 -10.25
CA ARG A 40 11.54 4.65 -11.22
C ARG A 40 10.19 4.12 -10.74
N GLU A 41 9.18 5.00 -10.67
CA GLU A 41 7.79 4.63 -10.39
C GLU A 41 7.23 3.70 -11.48
N ILE A 42 6.64 2.58 -11.05
CA ILE A 42 6.03 1.58 -11.93
C ILE A 42 4.56 1.30 -11.60
N TYR A 43 4.17 1.43 -10.33
CA TYR A 43 2.80 1.19 -9.86
C TYR A 43 2.33 2.32 -8.96
N SER A 44 1.05 2.66 -9.11
CA SER A 44 0.32 3.61 -8.27
C SER A 44 -0.96 2.94 -7.78
N ALA A 45 -1.29 3.13 -6.51
CA ALA A 45 -2.54 2.70 -5.91
C ALA A 45 -3.15 3.85 -5.13
N ASN A 46 -4.41 4.17 -5.43
CA ASN A 46 -5.15 5.21 -4.73
C ASN A 46 -6.13 4.59 -3.74
N ASP A 47 -6.28 5.23 -2.58
CA ASP A 47 -7.27 4.87 -1.56
C ASP A 47 -7.18 3.39 -1.11
N LEU A 48 -5.96 2.88 -0.92
CA LEU A 48 -5.70 1.62 -0.24
C LEU A 48 -6.36 1.64 1.14
N LYS A 49 -7.14 0.61 1.48
CA LYS A 49 -7.84 0.50 2.77
C LYS A 49 -7.37 -0.75 3.50
N VAL A 50 -6.97 -0.59 4.76
CA VAL A 50 -6.58 -1.69 5.63
C VAL A 50 -7.30 -1.53 6.96
N GLY A 51 -8.00 -2.58 7.39
CA GLY A 51 -8.65 -2.65 8.69
C GLY A 51 -7.86 -3.53 9.66
N LEU A 52 -7.90 -3.19 10.94
CA LEU A 52 -7.45 -4.09 12.01
C LEU A 52 -8.67 -4.69 12.70
N PHE A 53 -8.66 -6.00 12.89
CA PHE A 53 -9.73 -6.77 13.49
C PHE A 53 -9.18 -7.63 14.63
N THR A 54 -9.89 -7.68 15.74
CA THR A 54 -9.51 -8.52 16.90
C THR A 54 -9.95 -9.96 16.74
N ASP A 55 -10.97 -10.22 15.91
CA ASP A 55 -11.44 -11.53 15.51
C ASP A 55 -11.75 -11.50 14.01
N THR A 56 -11.22 -12.47 13.27
CA THR A 56 -11.37 -12.61 11.82
C THR A 56 -12.33 -13.73 11.42
N SER A 57 -12.99 -14.39 12.38
CA SER A 57 -13.91 -15.52 12.15
C SER A 57 -15.13 -15.19 11.29
N SER A 58 -15.42 -13.90 11.10
CA SER A 58 -16.59 -13.37 10.39
C SER A 58 -16.28 -12.82 8.98
N PHE A 59 -15.07 -13.04 8.47
CA PHE A 59 -14.67 -12.77 7.08
C PHE A 59 -14.68 -14.04 6.24
#